data_AF-A0A963DQP0-F1
#
_entry.id   AF-A0A963DQP0-F1
#
_cell.length_a   1.000
_cell.length_b   1.000
_cell.length_c   1.000
_cell.angle_alpha   90.00
_cell.angle_beta   90.00
_cell.angle_gamma   90.00
#
_symmetry.space_group_name_H-M   'P 1'
#
loop_
_entity.id
_entity.type
_entity.pdbx_description
1 polymer ?
#
loop_
_entity_poly.entity_id
_entity_poly.type
_entity_poly.pdbx_seq_one_letter_code
_entity_poly.pdbx_strand_id
1 'polypeptide(L)'
;MLIVRHRPDGTDTPAARLGTAALSALEASLERKSRFYLEATAALTGIGTRCHAACSANGCRTQRCESDLAQLGARVLAFVLAQRAKEETCLRQCRVDFDARAWDAHRQDHASLVRSVTRALDVDCERSPVARAHDLATLLDRHWASHHVDHDQPMLNAVRAQIDQDGSLALG
;
A
#
# COMPACT_ATOMS: atom_id res chain seq x y z
N MET A 1 52.33 -0.50 31.93
CA MET A 1 51.45 0.59 31.47
C MET A 1 50.50 0.01 30.43
N LEU A 2 49.29 -0.37 30.86
CA LEU A 2 48.24 -0.91 30.00
C LEU A 2 47.52 0.29 29.33
N ILE A 3 47.67 0.43 28.02
CA ILE A 3 46.85 1.37 27.25
C ILE A 3 45.49 0.69 27.06
N VAL A 4 44.54 1.01 27.94
CA VAL A 4 43.13 0.68 27.72
C VAL A 4 42.67 1.56 26.55
N ARG A 5 42.58 0.96 25.35
CA ARG A 5 41.89 1.60 24.23
C ARG A 5 40.41 1.66 24.60
N HIS A 6 39.95 2.85 24.94
CA HIS A 6 38.53 3.14 25.08
C HIS A 6 37.89 2.84 23.72
N ARG A 7 37.07 1.79 23.66
CA ARG A 7 36.15 1.56 22.55
C ARG A 7 35.15 2.73 22.62
N PRO A 8 35.05 3.60 21.61
CA PRO A 8 33.96 4.56 21.61
C PRO A 8 32.67 3.76 21.56
N ASP A 9 31.75 4.04 22.49
CA ASP A 9 30.37 3.56 22.43
C ASP A 9 29.76 4.11 21.13
N GLY A 10 29.91 3.34 20.06
CA GLY A 10 29.37 3.66 18.77
C GLY A 10 27.92 3.23 18.74
N THR A 11 26.99 4.16 18.82
CA THR A 11 25.61 3.99 18.32
C THR A 11 24.87 5.33 18.38
N ASP A 12 25.24 6.34 17.57
CA ASP A 12 24.29 7.44 17.34
C ASP A 12 24.61 8.41 16.19
N THR A 13 25.00 7.91 15.02
CA THR A 13 25.20 8.80 13.87
C THR A 13 23.86 9.33 13.34
N PRO A 14 23.77 10.60 12.90
CA PRO A 14 22.54 11.16 12.33
C PRO A 14 21.99 10.36 11.15
N ALA A 15 22.87 9.73 10.35
CA ALA A 15 22.49 8.85 9.26
C ALA A 15 21.78 7.58 9.74
N ALA A 16 22.29 6.93 10.80
CA ALA A 16 21.65 5.76 11.39
C ALA A 16 20.25 6.11 11.97
N ARG A 17 20.10 7.25 12.65
CA ARG A 17 18.79 7.70 13.18
C ARG A 17 17.78 8.00 12.07
N LEU A 18 18.22 8.63 10.99
CA LEU A 18 17.37 8.91 9.82
C LEU A 18 16.91 7.61 9.15
N GLY A 19 17.80 6.61 9.03
CA GLY A 19 17.48 5.29 8.52
C GLY A 19 16.43 4.56 9.38
N THR A 20 16.65 4.47 10.69
CA THR A 20 15.71 3.78 11.61
C THR A 20 14.33 4.43 11.61
N ALA A 21 14.25 5.76 11.65
CA ALA A 21 12.97 6.46 11.62
C ALA A 21 12.20 6.24 10.30
N ALA A 22 12.90 6.25 9.17
CA ALA A 22 12.30 5.98 7.86
C ALA A 22 11.78 4.53 7.76
N LEU A 23 12.55 3.56 8.26
CA LEU A 23 12.13 2.15 8.32
C LEU A 23 10.87 1.97 9.17
N SER A 24 10.83 2.50 10.40
CA SER A 24 9.65 2.42 11.25
C SER A 24 8.43 3.11 10.62
N ALA A 25 8.64 4.23 9.92
CA ALA A 25 7.56 4.91 9.19
C ALA A 25 7.02 4.06 8.03
N LEU A 26 7.89 3.34 7.31
CA LEU A 26 7.51 2.42 6.24
C LEU A 26 6.71 1.24 6.78
N GLU A 27 7.21 0.56 7.80
CA GLU A 27 6.52 -0.57 8.45
C GLU A 27 5.11 -0.18 8.89
N ALA A 28 4.99 0.94 9.60
CA ALA A 28 3.69 1.47 10.02
C ALA A 28 2.79 1.83 8.82
N SER A 29 3.36 2.26 7.69
CA SER A 29 2.58 2.55 6.49
C SER A 29 2.08 1.29 5.79
N LEU A 30 2.90 0.25 5.73
CA LEU A 30 2.52 -1.05 5.17
C LEU A 30 1.46 -1.72 6.03
N GLU A 31 1.54 -1.63 7.35
CA GLU A 31 0.49 -2.13 8.26
C GLU A 31 -0.84 -1.37 8.03
N ARG A 32 -0.78 -0.04 7.93
CA ARG A 32 -1.97 0.77 7.59
C ARG A 32 -2.56 0.40 6.23
N LYS A 33 -1.72 0.10 5.24
CA LYS A 33 -2.14 -0.37 3.91
C LYS A 33 -2.89 -1.69 3.99
N SER A 34 -2.33 -2.68 4.70
CA SER A 34 -3.00 -3.97 4.91
C SER A 34 -4.35 -3.81 5.59
N ARG A 35 -4.42 -3.03 6.67
CA ARG A 35 -5.69 -2.74 7.36
C ARG A 35 -6.70 -2.06 6.43
N PHE A 36 -6.27 -1.04 5.70
CA PHE A 36 -7.13 -0.30 4.78
C PHE A 36 -7.74 -1.21 3.71
N TYR A 37 -6.95 -2.10 3.08
CA TYR A 37 -7.49 -2.99 2.05
C TYR A 37 -8.48 -4.00 2.62
N LEU A 38 -8.23 -4.58 3.80
CA LEU A 38 -9.18 -5.47 4.45
C LEU A 38 -10.51 -4.76 4.78
N GLU A 39 -10.44 -3.54 5.33
CA GLU A 39 -11.62 -2.72 5.63
C GLU A 39 -12.37 -2.32 4.36
N ALA A 40 -11.67 -1.93 3.30
CA ALA A 40 -12.27 -1.57 2.02
C ALA A 40 -12.95 -2.76 1.35
N THR A 41 -12.33 -3.94 1.35
CA THR A 41 -12.92 -5.18 0.86
C THR A 41 -14.19 -5.54 1.63
N ALA A 42 -14.15 -5.47 2.96
CA ALA A 42 -15.33 -5.71 3.80
C ALA A 42 -16.46 -4.71 3.51
N ALA A 43 -16.12 -3.42 3.33
CA ALA A 43 -17.09 -2.39 3.00
C ALA A 43 -17.73 -2.60 1.61
N LEU A 44 -16.95 -3.02 0.61
CA LEU A 44 -17.45 -3.34 -0.73
C LEU A 44 -18.40 -4.55 -0.71
N THR A 45 -18.04 -5.60 0.03
CA THR A 45 -18.93 -6.75 0.26
C THR A 45 -20.23 -6.30 0.92
N GLY A 46 -20.15 -5.41 1.91
CA GLY A 46 -21.33 -4.83 2.57
C GLY A 46 -22.21 -4.01 1.62
N ILE A 47 -21.61 -3.20 0.73
CA ILE A 47 -22.33 -2.49 -0.34
C ILE A 47 -23.02 -3.51 -1.25
N GLY A 48 -22.29 -4.50 -1.75
CA GLY A 48 -22.82 -5.56 -2.62
C GLY A 48 -24.05 -6.24 -2.02
N THR A 49 -23.98 -6.67 -0.76
CA THR A 49 -25.10 -7.33 -0.05
C THR A 49 -26.31 -6.40 0.09
N ARG A 50 -26.11 -5.15 0.55
CA ARG A 50 -27.22 -4.19 0.70
C ARG A 50 -27.86 -3.85 -0.64
N CYS A 51 -27.05 -3.68 -1.67
CA CYS A 51 -27.49 -3.35 -3.01
C CYS A 51 -28.25 -4.50 -3.65
N HIS A 52 -27.79 -5.74 -3.46
CA HIS A 52 -28.50 -6.93 -3.90
C HIS A 52 -29.88 -7.04 -3.23
N ALA A 53 -29.96 -6.86 -1.91
CA ALA A 53 -31.24 -6.87 -1.19
C ALA A 53 -32.21 -5.78 -1.69
N ALA A 54 -31.70 -4.56 -1.93
CA ALA A 54 -32.50 -3.45 -2.46
C ALA A 54 -32.96 -3.70 -3.91
N CYS A 55 -32.12 -4.34 -4.73
CA CYS A 55 -32.45 -4.74 -6.10
C CYS A 55 -33.62 -5.72 -6.15
N SER A 56 -33.60 -6.75 -5.31
CA SER A 56 -34.66 -7.75 -5.22
C SER A 56 -36.01 -7.18 -4.78
N ALA A 57 -36.00 -6.03 -4.09
CA ALA A 57 -37.20 -5.37 -3.60
C ALA A 57 -37.77 -4.30 -4.56
N ASN A 58 -36.94 -3.53 -5.28
CA ASN A 58 -37.36 -2.29 -5.96
C ASN A 58 -36.80 -2.07 -7.38
N GLY A 59 -36.17 -3.07 -8.01
CA GLY A 59 -35.55 -2.90 -9.33
C GLY A 59 -34.15 -2.31 -9.24
N CYS A 60 -33.22 -2.89 -10.01
CA CYS A 60 -31.81 -2.99 -9.62
C CYS A 60 -30.90 -1.79 -9.97
N ARG A 61 -31.38 -0.56 -9.78
CA ARG A 61 -30.59 0.68 -9.99
C ARG A 61 -30.90 1.71 -8.91
N THR A 62 -30.46 1.46 -7.68
CA THR A 62 -30.62 2.47 -6.63
C THR A 62 -29.47 3.46 -6.72
N GLN A 63 -29.79 4.74 -6.89
CA GLN A 63 -28.81 5.85 -6.87
C GLN A 63 -27.93 5.84 -5.62
N ARG A 64 -28.45 5.28 -4.52
CA ARG A 64 -27.70 5.05 -3.27
C ARG A 64 -26.53 4.08 -3.46
N CYS A 65 -26.73 2.97 -4.16
CA CYS A 65 -25.67 2.00 -4.43
C CYS A 65 -24.56 2.57 -5.30
N GLU A 66 -24.93 3.35 -6.31
CA GLU A 66 -23.99 4.09 -7.14
C GLU A 66 -23.16 5.08 -6.29
N SER A 67 -23.83 5.86 -5.44
CA SER A 67 -23.18 6.82 -4.55
C SER A 67 -22.24 6.15 -3.54
N ASP A 68 -22.68 5.08 -2.88
CA ASP A 68 -21.88 4.34 -1.91
C ASP A 68 -20.61 3.76 -2.57
N LEU A 69 -20.76 3.17 -3.76
CA LEU A 69 -19.65 2.62 -4.53
C LEU A 69 -18.68 3.73 -5.00
N ALA A 70 -19.21 4.84 -5.51
CA ALA A 70 -18.41 5.98 -5.96
C ALA A 70 -17.58 6.58 -4.83
N GLN A 71 -18.19 6.80 -3.65
CA GLN A 71 -17.49 7.33 -2.50
C GLN A 71 -16.39 6.39 -2.00
N LEU A 72 -16.66 5.09 -1.90
CA LEU A 72 -15.66 4.14 -1.44
C LEU A 72 -14.53 3.97 -2.46
N GLY A 73 -14.83 3.84 -3.75
CA GLY A 73 -13.78 3.74 -4.76
C GLY A 73 -12.94 5.01 -4.85
N ALA A 74 -13.51 6.20 -4.68
CA ALA A 74 -12.73 7.45 -4.60
C ALA A 74 -11.77 7.45 -3.39
N ARG A 75 -12.22 6.95 -2.24
CA ARG A 75 -11.35 6.76 -1.06
C ARG A 75 -10.23 5.77 -1.31
N VAL A 76 -10.52 4.65 -1.97
CA VAL A 76 -9.52 3.64 -2.37
C VAL A 76 -8.49 4.27 -3.31
N LEU A 77 -8.93 4.99 -4.34
CA LEU A 77 -8.04 5.67 -5.28
C LEU A 77 -7.12 6.68 -4.59
N ALA A 78 -7.69 7.55 -3.75
CA ALA A 78 -6.92 8.53 -2.99
C ALA A 78 -5.89 7.86 -2.07
N PHE A 79 -6.28 6.75 -1.42
CA PHE A 79 -5.39 5.99 -0.55
C PHE A 79 -4.21 5.38 -1.33
N VAL A 80 -4.47 4.70 -2.45
CA VAL A 80 -3.43 4.06 -3.28
C VAL A 80 -2.41 5.08 -3.76
N LEU A 81 -2.88 6.24 -4.26
CA LEU A 81 -1.99 7.31 -4.72
C LEU A 81 -1.13 7.89 -3.58
N ALA A 82 -1.73 8.13 -2.41
CA ALA A 82 -0.99 8.63 -1.25
C ALA A 82 0.03 7.60 -0.72
N GLN A 83 -0.32 6.32 -0.76
CA GLN A 83 0.53 5.25 -0.26
C GLN A 83 1.72 5.01 -1.18
N ARG A 84 1.50 5.04 -2.51
CA ARG A 84 2.59 5.04 -3.48
C ARG A 84 3.58 6.18 -3.22
N ALA A 85 3.10 7.41 -3.05
CA ALA A 85 3.98 8.56 -2.79
C ALA A 85 4.84 8.37 -1.53
N LYS A 86 4.27 7.79 -0.46
CA LYS A 86 5.01 7.48 0.78
C LYS A 86 6.09 6.43 0.57
N GLU A 87 5.78 5.35 -0.15
CA GLU A 87 6.75 4.30 -0.49
C GLU A 87 7.91 4.88 -1.33
N GLU A 88 7.59 5.69 -2.35
CA GLU A 88 8.60 6.39 -3.17
C GLU A 88 9.49 7.32 -2.33
N THR A 89 8.91 8.10 -1.41
CA THR A 89 9.67 9.00 -0.54
C THR A 89 10.59 8.23 0.40
N CYS A 90 10.10 7.14 1.00
CA CYS A 90 10.89 6.34 1.93
C CYS A 90 12.11 5.73 1.23
N LEU A 91 11.92 5.16 0.04
CA LEU A 91 13.01 4.54 -0.71
C LEU A 91 14.10 5.55 -1.07
N ARG A 92 13.72 6.76 -1.47
CA ARG A 92 14.68 7.85 -1.73
C ARG A 92 15.42 8.28 -0.46
N GLN A 93 14.73 8.38 0.68
CA GLN A 93 15.34 8.77 1.95
C GLN A 93 16.32 7.73 2.48
N CYS A 94 16.00 6.44 2.31
CA CYS A 94 16.85 5.34 2.70
C CYS A 94 17.97 5.02 1.70
N ARG A 95 18.07 5.77 0.59
CA ARG A 95 19.10 5.60 -0.46
C ARG A 95 19.21 4.16 -0.97
N VAL A 96 18.10 3.44 -0.98
CA VAL A 96 18.07 2.04 -1.40
C VAL A 96 18.26 1.99 -2.91
N ASP A 97 19.33 1.34 -3.36
CA ASP A 97 19.48 0.97 -4.77
C ASP A 97 18.53 -0.19 -5.06
N PHE A 98 17.34 0.15 -5.55
CA PHE A 98 16.35 -0.82 -5.97
C PHE A 98 16.66 -1.29 -7.39
N ASP A 99 16.57 -2.61 -7.64
CA ASP A 99 16.61 -3.12 -9.01
C ASP A 99 15.55 -2.38 -9.84
N ALA A 100 15.99 -1.71 -10.91
CA ALA A 100 15.12 -0.90 -11.76
C ALA A 100 13.91 -1.69 -12.29
N ARG A 101 14.07 -3.00 -12.55
CA ARG A 101 12.98 -3.89 -12.98
C ARG A 101 11.98 -4.15 -11.86
N ALA A 102 12.46 -4.40 -10.65
CA ALA A 102 11.59 -4.58 -9.48
C ALA A 102 10.83 -3.29 -9.17
N TRP A 103 11.48 -2.14 -9.33
CA TRP A 103 10.86 -0.83 -9.17
C TRP A 103 9.80 -0.55 -10.23
N ASP A 104 10.09 -0.86 -11.49
CA ASP A 104 9.13 -0.72 -12.58
C ASP A 104 7.93 -1.64 -12.41
N ALA A 105 8.14 -2.88 -11.96
CA ALA A 105 7.06 -3.81 -11.62
C ALA A 105 6.18 -3.23 -10.49
N HIS A 106 6.78 -2.75 -9.39
CA HIS A 106 6.06 -2.11 -8.29
C HIS A 106 5.20 -0.92 -8.76
N ARG A 107 5.75 -0.05 -9.61
CA ARG A 107 5.00 1.10 -10.17
C ARG A 107 3.90 0.66 -11.14
N GLN A 108 4.13 -0.38 -11.94
CA GLN A 108 3.14 -0.92 -12.86
C GLN A 108 1.95 -1.53 -12.13
N ASP A 109 2.19 -2.18 -11.00
CA ASP A 109 1.15 -2.75 -10.13
C ASP A 109 0.25 -1.67 -9.53
N HIS A 110 0.84 -0.61 -8.95
CA HIS A 110 0.09 0.57 -8.50
C HIS A 110 -0.74 1.18 -9.64
N ALA A 111 -0.16 1.31 -10.84
CA ALA A 111 -0.87 1.84 -11.99
C ALA A 111 -2.01 0.91 -12.46
N SER A 112 -1.82 -0.41 -12.37
CA SER A 112 -2.83 -1.42 -12.70
C SER A 112 -4.01 -1.36 -11.74
N LEU A 113 -3.76 -1.21 -10.44
CA LEU A 113 -4.78 -1.01 -9.43
C LEU A 113 -5.56 0.28 -9.71
N VAL A 114 -4.88 1.41 -9.90
CA VAL A 114 -5.51 2.71 -10.21
C VAL A 114 -6.44 2.61 -11.42
N ARG A 115 -5.98 2.01 -12.53
CA ARG A 115 -6.82 1.82 -13.73
C ARG A 115 -8.06 0.98 -13.43
N SER A 116 -7.89 -0.10 -12.68
CA SER A 116 -8.97 -1.04 -12.37
C SER A 116 -10.01 -0.44 -11.43
N VAL A 117 -9.57 0.31 -10.40
CA VAL A 117 -10.47 1.08 -9.53
C VAL A 117 -11.21 2.15 -10.33
N THR A 118 -10.51 2.89 -11.19
CA THR A 118 -11.13 3.93 -12.04
C THR A 118 -12.21 3.33 -12.94
N ARG A 119 -11.94 2.16 -13.54
CA ARG A 119 -12.92 1.43 -14.35
C ARG A 119 -14.13 0.96 -13.54
N ALA A 120 -13.93 0.53 -12.30
CA ALA A 120 -15.04 0.14 -11.41
C ALA A 120 -15.89 1.36 -10.97
N LEU A 121 -15.31 2.56 -10.98
CA LEU A 121 -16.00 3.81 -10.67
C LEU A 121 -16.72 4.44 -11.86
N ASP A 122 -16.47 3.94 -13.08
CA ASP A 122 -17.09 4.45 -14.28
C ASP A 122 -18.62 4.26 -14.22
N VAL A 123 -19.34 5.37 -14.27
CA VAL A 123 -20.80 5.43 -14.20
C VAL A 123 -21.45 5.05 -15.53
N ASP A 124 -20.71 5.11 -16.63
CA ASP A 124 -21.14 4.64 -17.95
C ASP A 124 -20.89 3.13 -18.11
N CYS A 125 -20.38 2.47 -17.07
CA CYS A 125 -20.26 1.03 -17.05
C CYS A 125 -21.64 0.37 -17.05
N GLU A 126 -21.92 -0.45 -18.07
CA GLU A 126 -23.18 -1.21 -18.19
C GLU A 126 -23.41 -2.23 -17.04
N ARG A 127 -22.42 -2.42 -16.16
CA ARG A 127 -22.47 -3.35 -15.04
C ARG A 127 -23.17 -2.76 -13.82
N SER A 128 -23.99 -3.59 -13.17
CA SER A 128 -24.68 -3.20 -11.94
C SER A 128 -23.69 -2.82 -10.82
N PRO A 129 -24.09 -1.93 -9.89
CA PRO A 129 -23.29 -1.60 -8.70
C PRO A 129 -22.86 -2.82 -7.89
N VAL A 130 -23.71 -3.85 -7.82
CA VAL A 130 -23.41 -5.12 -7.13
C VAL A 130 -22.23 -5.82 -7.79
N ALA A 131 -22.27 -5.95 -9.12
CA ALA A 131 -21.21 -6.60 -9.88
C ALA A 131 -19.90 -5.82 -9.77
N ARG A 132 -19.95 -4.48 -9.87
CA ARG A 132 -18.77 -3.62 -9.73
C ARG A 132 -18.18 -3.65 -8.31
N ALA A 133 -19.02 -3.64 -7.28
CA ALA A 133 -18.58 -3.78 -5.90
C ALA A 133 -17.88 -5.13 -5.65
N HIS A 134 -18.44 -6.22 -6.19
CA HIS A 134 -17.84 -7.56 -6.10
C HIS A 134 -16.48 -7.63 -6.81
N ASP A 135 -16.37 -7.09 -8.03
CA ASP A 135 -15.09 -7.08 -8.75
C ASP A 135 -14.04 -6.27 -8.00
N LEU A 136 -14.42 -5.10 -7.48
CA LEU A 136 -13.50 -4.24 -6.75
C LEU A 136 -13.06 -4.90 -5.44
N ALA A 137 -13.96 -5.61 -4.74
CA ALA A 137 -13.61 -6.38 -3.55
C ALA A 137 -12.61 -7.50 -3.89
N THR A 138 -12.88 -8.24 -4.97
CA THR A 138 -12.01 -9.31 -5.46
C THR A 138 -10.64 -8.76 -5.87
N LEU A 139 -10.61 -7.60 -6.53
CA LEU A 139 -9.38 -6.94 -6.93
C LEU A 139 -8.56 -6.53 -5.72
N LEU A 140 -9.17 -5.89 -4.72
CA LEU A 140 -8.47 -5.44 -3.52
C LEU A 140 -7.95 -6.61 -2.68
N ASP A 141 -8.73 -7.67 -2.56
CA ASP A 141 -8.31 -8.90 -1.87
C ASP A 141 -7.10 -9.55 -2.54
N ARG A 142 -7.17 -9.73 -3.88
CA ARG A 142 -6.04 -10.27 -4.66
C ARG A 142 -4.83 -9.37 -4.61
N HIS A 143 -5.02 -8.06 -4.74
CA HIS A 143 -3.94 -7.10 -4.71
C HIS A 143 -3.28 -7.08 -3.33
N TRP A 144 -4.04 -7.12 -2.25
CA TRP A 144 -3.48 -7.28 -0.91
C TRP A 144 -2.65 -8.57 -0.78
N ALA A 145 -3.20 -9.71 -1.19
CA ALA A 145 -2.53 -11.00 -1.07
C ALA A 145 -1.22 -11.09 -1.85
N SER A 146 -1.21 -10.61 -3.11
CA SER A 146 -0.02 -10.63 -3.98
C SER A 146 0.95 -9.50 -3.65
N HIS A 147 0.50 -8.26 -3.58
CA HIS A 147 1.38 -7.09 -3.41
C HIS A 147 2.05 -7.06 -2.04
N HIS A 148 1.40 -7.55 -0.99
CA HIS A 148 2.02 -7.58 0.34
C HIS A 148 3.23 -8.53 0.39
N VAL A 149 3.14 -9.66 -0.30
CA VAL A 149 4.20 -10.68 -0.31
C VAL A 149 5.25 -10.38 -1.37
N ASP A 150 4.82 -10.05 -2.59
CA ASP A 150 5.70 -9.99 -3.77
C ASP A 150 6.41 -8.64 -3.92
N HIS A 151 5.90 -7.58 -3.28
CA HIS A 151 6.42 -6.23 -3.43
C HIS A 151 6.80 -5.57 -2.12
N ASP A 152 5.91 -5.54 -1.13
CA ASP A 152 6.16 -4.84 0.13
C ASP A 152 7.26 -5.49 0.97
N GLN A 153 7.26 -6.82 1.06
CA GLN A 153 8.24 -7.55 1.85
C GLN A 153 9.66 -7.46 1.26
N PRO A 154 9.87 -7.66 -0.06
CA PRO A 154 11.17 -7.39 -0.68
C PRO A 154 11.63 -5.95 -0.50
N MET A 155 10.71 -4.98 -0.61
CA MET A 155 11.01 -3.57 -0.39
C MET A 155 11.49 -3.31 1.05
N LEU A 156 10.77 -3.84 2.03
CA LEU A 156 11.13 -3.72 3.45
C LEU A 156 12.48 -4.36 3.75
N ASN A 157 12.74 -5.53 3.18
CA ASN A 157 14.02 -6.24 3.34
C ASN A 157 15.18 -5.44 2.72
N ALA A 158 14.99 -4.81 1.56
CA ALA A 158 15.99 -3.97 0.92
C ALA A 158 16.32 -2.72 1.76
N VAL A 159 15.29 -2.06 2.32
CA VAL A 159 15.48 -0.92 3.23
C VAL A 159 16.25 -1.32 4.49
N ARG A 160 15.89 -2.44 5.12
CA ARG A 160 16.60 -2.98 6.29
C ARG A 160 18.08 -3.25 5.97
N ALA A 161 18.35 -3.95 4.87
CA ALA A 161 19.71 -4.27 4.46
C ALA A 161 20.55 -3.01 4.21
N GLN A 162 19.98 -1.97 3.60
CA GLN A 162 20.69 -0.71 3.36
C GLN A 162 21.04 0.01 4.67
N ILE A 163 20.11 0.05 5.63
CA ILE A 163 20.36 0.67 6.94
C ILE A 163 21.47 -0.07 7.70
N ASP A 164 21.48 -1.41 7.64
CA ASP A 164 22.51 -2.23 8.28
C ASP A 164 23.89 -1.99 7.64
N GLN A 165 23.95 -1.81 6.31
CA GLN A 165 25.19 -1.47 5.59
C GLN A 165 25.69 -0.07 5.97
N ASP A 166 24.82 0.94 5.96
CA ASP A 166 25.18 2.33 6.30
C ASP A 166 25.64 2.44 7.77
N GLY A 167 24.99 1.70 8.68
CA GLY A 167 25.39 1.60 10.08
C GLY A 167 26.75 0.91 10.25
N SER A 168 27.03 -0.13 9.46
CA SER A 168 28.32 -0.84 9.49
C SER A 168 29.47 0.02 8.95
N LEU A 169 29.23 0.79 7.88
CA LEU A 169 30.21 1.71 7.30
C LEU A 169 30.54 2.90 8.22
N ALA A 170 29.60 3.30 9.09
CA ALA A 170 29.83 4.38 10.07
C ALA A 170 30.70 3.94 11.27
N LEU A 171 30.94 2.63 11.44
CA LEU A 171 31.67 2.04 12.56
C LEU A 171 33.08 1.54 12.19
N GLY A 172 33.43 1.52 10.90
CA GLY A 172 34.75 1.15 10.37
C GLY A 172 35.65 2.35 10.11
#